data_AF-A0A4V2T3K1-F1
#
_entry.id   AF-A0A4V2T3K1-F1
#
_cell.length_a   1.000
_cell.length_b   1.000
_cell.length_c   1.000
_cell.angle_alpha   90.00
_cell.angle_beta   90.00
_cell.angle_gamma   90.00
#
_symmetry.space_group_name_H-M   'P 1'
#
loop_
_entity.id
_entity.type
_entity.pdbx_description
1 polymer ?
#
loop_
_entity_poly.entity_id
_entity_poly.type
_entity_poly.pdbx_seq_one_letter_code
_entity_poly.pdbx_strand_id
1 'polypeptide(L)'
;FKAKVALAAVKGEKTLAELAQQYDVHPNLINQWRSRLPEGAADVFGADPTVAESAVDVTVLHAKIGELTLANDFLSGALGKAGLLPSAKR
;
A
#
# COMPACT_ATOMS: atom_id res chain seq x y z
N PHE A 1 -14.94 2.95 1.02
CA PHE A 1 -16.07 3.33 1.90
C PHE A 1 -16.09 4.83 2.20
N LYS A 2 -15.11 5.38 2.94
CA LYS A 2 -15.04 6.82 3.32
C LYS A 2 -15.21 7.80 2.15
N ALA A 3 -14.55 7.53 1.02
CA ALA A 3 -14.68 8.35 -0.19
C ALA A 3 -16.11 8.42 -0.75
N LYS A 4 -16.89 7.32 -0.67
CA LYS A 4 -18.29 7.30 -1.12
C LYS A 4 -19.19 8.14 -0.20
N VAL A 5 -18.99 8.04 1.11
CA VAL A 5 -19.72 8.83 2.12
C VAL A 5 -19.38 10.32 1.99
N ALA A 6 -18.09 10.63 1.83
CA ALA A 6 -17.62 11.99 1.57
C ALA A 6 -18.22 12.56 0.29
N LEU A 7 -18.26 11.77 -0.79
CA LEU A 7 -18.83 12.21 -2.07
C LEU A 7 -20.33 12.49 -1.94
N ALA A 8 -21.08 11.64 -1.24
CA ALA A 8 -22.49 11.87 -0.96
C ALA A 8 -22.70 13.15 -0.11
N ALA A 9 -21.82 13.40 0.87
CA ALA A 9 -21.83 14.61 1.68
C ALA A 9 -21.43 15.88 0.90
N VAL A 10 -20.56 15.77 -0.11
CA VAL A 10 -20.20 16.88 -1.01
C VAL A 10 -21.33 17.18 -1.99
N LYS A 11 -21.98 16.13 -2.54
CA LYS A 11 -23.13 16.28 -3.45
C LYS A 11 -24.34 16.97 -2.81
N GLY A 12 -24.53 16.81 -1.49
CA GLY A 12 -25.56 17.51 -0.74
C GLY A 12 -26.99 17.00 -0.96
N GLU A 13 -27.17 15.84 -1.61
CA GLU A 13 -28.47 15.20 -1.84
C GLU A 13 -29.15 14.72 -0.55
N LYS A 14 -28.36 14.48 0.51
CA LYS A 14 -28.81 14.07 1.84
C LYS A 14 -28.12 14.91 2.90
N THR A 15 -28.82 15.16 3.99
CA THR A 15 -28.24 15.84 5.15
C THR A 15 -27.18 14.97 5.82
N LEU A 16 -26.28 15.59 6.59
CA LEU A 16 -25.26 14.87 7.35
C LEU A 16 -25.88 13.88 8.35
N ALA A 17 -27.05 14.19 8.89
CA ALA A 17 -27.77 13.32 9.83
C ALA A 17 -28.32 12.06 9.14
N GLU A 18 -28.87 12.20 7.94
CA GLU A 18 -29.36 11.06 7.14
C GLU A 18 -28.21 10.19 6.65
N LEU A 19 -27.08 10.80 6.26
CA LEU A 19 -25.86 10.06 5.91
C LEU A 19 -25.28 9.35 7.13
N ALA A 20 -25.33 9.97 8.31
CA ALA A 20 -24.90 9.36 9.56
C ALA A 20 -25.72 8.11 9.90
N GLN A 21 -27.03 8.17 9.74
CA GLN A 21 -27.91 7.01 9.94
C GLN A 21 -27.72 5.94 8.86
N GLN A 22 -27.63 6.34 7.59
CA GLN A 22 -27.53 5.39 6.48
C GLN A 22 -26.22 4.58 6.50
N TYR A 23 -25.12 5.24 6.86
CA TYR A 23 -23.80 4.62 6.84
C TYR A 23 -23.33 4.16 8.23
N ASP A 24 -24.14 4.40 9.27
CA ASP A 24 -23.80 4.17 10.68
C ASP A 24 -22.47 4.83 11.08
N VAL A 25 -22.36 6.13 10.77
CA VAL A 25 -21.15 6.93 11.00
C VAL A 25 -21.50 8.22 11.72
N HIS A 26 -20.70 8.59 12.73
CA HIS A 26 -20.89 9.85 13.44
C HIS A 26 -20.81 11.08 12.50
N PRO A 27 -21.73 12.07 12.58
CA PRO A 27 -21.77 13.24 11.69
C PRO A 27 -20.45 14.02 11.59
N ASN A 28 -19.70 14.10 12.69
CA ASN A 28 -18.39 14.76 12.71
C ASN A 28 -17.37 14.09 11.76
N LEU A 29 -17.38 12.76 11.65
CA LEU A 29 -16.49 12.03 10.73
C LEU A 29 -16.87 12.29 9.28
N ILE A 30 -18.17 12.38 8.99
CA ILE A 30 -18.68 12.70 7.66
C ILE A 30 -18.23 14.10 7.24
N ASN A 31 -18.28 15.07 8.16
CA ASN A 31 -17.75 16.42 7.91
C ASN A 31 -16.25 16.42 7.61
N GLN A 32 -15.45 15.69 8.39
CA GLN A 32 -14.02 15.56 8.13
C GLN A 32 -13.71 14.91 6.77
N TRP A 33 -14.48 13.89 6.38
CA TRP A 33 -14.26 13.26 5.07
C TRP A 33 -14.74 14.15 3.93
N ARG A 34 -15.84 14.90 4.12
CA ARG A 34 -16.36 15.89 3.16
C ARG A 34 -15.33 16.97 2.88
N SER A 35 -14.64 17.49 3.90
CA SER A 35 -13.60 18.52 3.72
C SER A 35 -12.32 17.95 3.09
N ARG A 36 -11.92 16.73 3.46
CA ARG A 36 -10.69 16.09 2.95
C ARG A 36 -10.80 15.62 1.50
N LEU A 37 -12.00 15.29 1.02
CA LEU A 37 -12.20 14.75 -0.34
C LEU A 37 -11.75 15.72 -1.45
N PRO A 38 -12.13 17.01 -1.47
CA PRO A 38 -11.66 17.95 -2.49
C PRO A 38 -10.15 18.21 -2.42
N GLU A 39 -9.56 18.21 -1.21
CA GLU A 39 -8.11 18.33 -1.02
C GLU A 39 -7.37 17.15 -1.70
N GLY A 40 -7.78 15.92 -1.39
CA GLY A 40 -7.20 14.73 -2.03
C GLY A 40 -7.54 14.61 -3.52
N ALA A 41 -8.63 15.21 -4.00
CA ALA A 41 -8.93 15.27 -5.43
C ALA A 41 -7.98 16.19 -6.18
N ALA A 42 -7.55 17.31 -5.57
CA ALA A 42 -6.52 18.17 -6.15
C ALA A 42 -5.18 17.43 -6.25
N ASP A 43 -4.83 16.60 -5.26
CA ASP A 43 -3.63 15.77 -5.32
C ASP A 43 -3.71 14.69 -6.41
N VAL A 44 -4.88 14.08 -6.62
CA VAL A 44 -5.03 12.98 -7.60
C VAL A 44 -5.20 13.48 -9.04
N PHE A 45 -5.91 14.58 -9.25
CA PHE A 45 -6.22 15.11 -10.59
C PHE A 45 -5.38 16.33 -10.97
N GLY A 46 -4.75 17.00 -10.00
CA GLY A 46 -3.95 18.21 -10.20
C GLY A 46 -2.44 18.00 -10.04
N ALA A 47 -2.00 16.89 -9.44
CA ALA A 47 -0.59 16.51 -9.50
C ALA A 47 -0.31 15.80 -10.83
N ASP A 48 0.75 16.22 -11.54
CA ASP A 48 1.51 15.29 -12.36
C ASP A 48 1.80 14.06 -11.49
N PRO A 49 1.73 12.81 -11.99
CA PRO A 49 1.98 11.64 -11.18
C PRO A 49 3.45 11.64 -10.77
N THR A 50 3.79 12.43 -9.75
CA THR A 50 4.87 12.13 -8.83
C THR A 50 4.34 10.98 -8.02
N VAL A 51 4.35 9.82 -8.68
CA VAL A 51 4.30 8.53 -8.07
C VAL A 51 5.30 8.64 -6.93
N ALA A 52 4.80 8.88 -5.72
CA ALA A 52 5.51 8.52 -4.51
C ALA A 52 5.50 6.99 -4.42
N GLU A 53 5.94 6.32 -5.50
CA GLU A 53 6.79 5.17 -5.34
C GLU A 53 7.88 5.74 -4.46
N SER A 54 7.92 5.27 -3.22
CA SER A 54 9.19 5.11 -2.52
C SER A 54 10.20 4.83 -3.62
N ALA A 55 11.19 5.71 -3.83
CA ALA A 55 12.21 5.50 -4.83
C ALA A 55 12.96 4.23 -4.39
N VAL A 56 12.38 3.08 -4.73
CA VAL A 56 12.89 1.78 -4.37
C VAL A 56 14.09 1.69 -5.27
N ASP A 57 15.27 1.80 -4.66
CA ASP A 57 16.50 1.71 -5.39
C ASP A 57 16.63 0.28 -5.89
N VAL A 58 16.18 0.06 -7.13
CA VAL A 58 16.21 -1.23 -7.82
C VAL A 58 17.65 -1.74 -7.89
N THR A 59 18.64 -0.85 -7.89
CA THR A 59 20.06 -1.25 -7.87
C THR A 59 20.45 -1.90 -6.55
N VAL A 60 19.97 -1.37 -5.42
CA VAL A 60 20.18 -1.96 -4.07
C VAL A 60 19.50 -3.33 -3.96
N LEU A 61 18.28 -3.45 -4.49
CA LEU A 61 17.58 -4.74 -4.50
C LEU A 61 18.30 -5.79 -5.35
N HIS A 62 18.73 -5.44 -6.56
CA HIS A 62 19.49 -6.35 -7.43
C HIS A 62 20.83 -6.75 -6.80
N ALA A 63 21.54 -5.81 -6.17
CA ALA A 63 22.78 -6.12 -5.44
C ALA A 63 22.51 -7.11 -4.30
N LYS A 64 21.44 -6.91 -3.53
CA LYS A 64 21.09 -7.81 -2.42
C LYS A 64 20.67 -9.20 -2.90
N ILE A 65 19.96 -9.29 -4.02
CA ILE A 65 19.62 -10.56 -4.65
C ILE A 65 20.91 -11.29 -5.06
N GLY A 66 21.84 -10.62 -5.72
CA GLY A 66 23.13 -11.22 -6.11
C GLY A 66 23.94 -11.72 -4.92
N GLU A 67 24.06 -10.91 -3.86
CA GLU A 67 24.74 -11.29 -2.61
C GLU A 67 24.11 -12.56 -1.99
N LEU A 68 22.78 -12.60 -1.89
CA LEU A 68 22.06 -13.74 -1.33
C LEU A 68 22.18 -14.99 -2.20
N THR A 69 22.15 -14.86 -3.53
CA THR A 69 22.37 -15.97 -4.46
C THR A 69 23.76 -16.57 -4.25
N LEU A 70 24.81 -15.75 -4.24
CA LEU A 70 26.18 -16.22 -4.02
C LEU A 70 26.35 -16.89 -2.66
N ALA A 71 25.77 -16.31 -1.59
CA ALA A 71 25.83 -16.88 -0.25
C ALA A 71 25.12 -18.24 -0.17
N ASN A 72 23.97 -18.39 -0.84
CA ASN A 72 23.20 -19.63 -0.85
C ASN A 72 23.89 -20.72 -1.69
N ASP A 73 24.48 -20.36 -2.83
CA ASP A 73 25.26 -21.27 -3.68
C ASP A 73 26.51 -21.76 -2.93
N PHE A 74 27.20 -20.85 -2.24
CA PHE A 74 28.34 -21.20 -1.39
C PHE A 74 27.94 -22.16 -0.28
N LEU A 75 26.88 -21.84 0.47
CA LEU A 75 26.39 -22.67 1.57
C LEU A 75 25.94 -24.04 1.07
N SER A 76 25.21 -24.10 -0.03
CA SER A 76 24.79 -25.35 -0.67
C SER A 76 25.99 -26.20 -1.11
N GLY A 77 27.00 -25.58 -1.73
CA GLY A 77 28.24 -26.27 -2.10
C GLY A 77 29.04 -26.77 -0.89
N ALA A 78 29.12 -25.97 0.17
CA ALA A 78 29.82 -26.32 1.40
C ALA A 78 29.11 -27.47 2.15
N LEU A 79 27.78 -27.43 2.25
CA LEU A 79 26.98 -28.51 2.82
C LEU A 79 27.09 -29.79 1.97
N GLY A 80 27.19 -29.66 0.64
CA GLY A 80 27.45 -30.79 -0.27
C GLY A 80 28.80 -31.45 -0.03
N LYS A 81 29.86 -30.65 0.10
CA LYS A 81 31.21 -31.15 0.42
C LYS A 81 31.31 -31.74 1.82
N ALA A 82 30.54 -31.21 2.78
CA ALA A 82 30.48 -31.72 4.15
C ALA A 82 29.59 -32.97 4.30
N GLY A 83 28.87 -33.39 3.25
CA GLY A 83 27.92 -34.51 3.33
C GLY A 83 26.68 -34.20 4.18
N LEU A 84 26.42 -32.91 4.46
CA LEU A 84 25.37 -32.42 5.35
C LEU A 84 24.19 -31.80 4.58
N LEU A 85 24.11 -32.00 3.26
CA LEU A 85 22.94 -31.56 2.51
C LEU A 85 21.70 -32.25 3.09
N PRO A 86 20.70 -31.47 3.56
CA PRO A 86 19.40 -32.06 3.87
C PRO A 86 18.90 -32.70 2.58
N SER A 87 18.60 -34.00 2.63
CA SER A 87 17.93 -34.72 1.55
C SER A 87 16.53 -34.14 1.38
N ALA A 88 16.43 -33.00 0.69
CA ALA A 88 15.18 -32.34 0.35
C ALA A 88 14.89 -32.57 -1.13
N LYS A 89 14.72 -33.84 -1.51
CA LYS A 89 13.91 -34.30 -2.64
C LYS A 89 13.39 -35.71 -2.32
N ARG A 90 12.15 -35.95 -2.76
CA ARG A 90 11.40 -37.21 -2.78
C ARG A 90 12.25 -38.48 -2.80
#